data_AF-A0AAE0DSV3-F1
#
_entry.id   AF-A0AAE0DSV3-F1
#
_cell.length_a   1.000
_cell.length_b   1.000
_cell.length_c   1.000
_cell.angle_alpha   90.00
_cell.angle_beta   90.00
_cell.angle_gamma   90.00
#
_symmetry.space_group_name_H-M   'P 1'
#
loop_
_entity.id
_entity.type
_entity.pdbx_description
1 polymer ?
#
loop_
_entity_poly.entity_id
_entity_poly.type
_entity_poly.pdbx_seq_one_letter_code
_entity_poly.pdbx_strand_id
1 'polypeptide(L)'
;MFRQDFKEIADKNEWMSNLVQLKKVWSLEMEKIQIQRDVKEIERTALKTENEAIHGQPKGRKKILPTPKGLEVWDEYPEFLPLEFEPEEHFCTYVRGDDSLYNVPWWTMESVLIPCNTSGHWVLCQVLLKEGKVNLFDSMWGRNNKNDRLREISCLLYLLPSILHRAGYYEELGIKPRNKAFLAENVNKIHIPQQEDGKSCGAFMLKFAELLLSGTSLPWINKFGQNDIPAIREAMALDLFINGVIER
;
A
#
# COMPACT_ATOMS: atom_id res chain seq x y z
N MET A 1 -11.50 27.27 -24.22
CA MET A 1 -10.47 27.95 -23.42
C MET A 1 -9.65 26.90 -22.67
N PHE A 2 -9.03 25.97 -23.40
CA PHE A 2 -8.33 24.79 -22.87
C PHE A 2 -7.11 24.56 -23.76
N ARG A 3 -5.97 25.21 -23.49
CA ARG A 3 -4.79 25.05 -24.33
C ARG A 3 -3.44 25.23 -23.64
N GLN A 4 -3.35 25.47 -22.33
CA GLN A 4 -2.05 25.88 -21.77
C GLN A 4 -1.51 25.15 -20.54
N ASP A 5 -2.26 24.32 -19.82
CA ASP A 5 -1.81 23.93 -18.47
C ASP A 5 -1.42 22.44 -18.31
N PHE A 6 -1.40 21.64 -19.39
CA PHE A 6 -1.06 20.21 -19.26
C PHE A 6 0.44 19.92 -19.18
N LYS A 7 1.27 20.77 -19.77
CA LYS A 7 2.74 20.66 -19.64
C LYS A 7 3.20 20.83 -18.19
N GLU A 8 2.51 21.67 -17.43
CA GLU A 8 2.77 21.86 -16.00
C GLU A 8 2.37 20.64 -15.15
N ILE A 9 1.37 19.87 -15.58
CA ILE A 9 0.93 18.61 -14.95
C ILE A 9 1.93 17.49 -15.26
N ALA A 10 2.44 17.44 -16.50
CA ALA A 10 3.39 16.42 -16.92
C ALA A 10 4.80 16.63 -16.34
N ASP A 11 5.25 17.88 -16.20
CA ASP A 11 6.54 18.21 -15.57
C ASP A 11 6.49 18.07 -14.03
N LYS A 12 5.29 18.07 -13.42
CA LYS A 12 5.04 17.74 -12.00
C LYS A 12 4.70 16.25 -11.78
N ASN A 13 4.99 15.35 -12.73
CA ASN A 13 4.72 13.91 -12.62
C ASN A 13 5.56 13.17 -11.54
N GLU A 14 5.53 13.64 -10.31
CA GLU A 14 5.94 12.93 -9.10
C GLU A 14 4.90 11.90 -8.63
N TRP A 15 3.72 11.77 -9.25
CA TRP A 15 2.70 10.82 -8.78
C TRP A 15 3.12 9.33 -8.86
N MET A 16 4.04 8.99 -9.78
CA MET A 16 4.69 7.66 -9.85
C MET A 16 5.76 7.46 -8.75
N SER A 17 6.14 8.54 -8.06
CA SER A 17 7.10 8.57 -6.96
C SER A 17 6.48 8.21 -5.61
N ASN A 18 5.17 8.38 -5.42
CA ASN A 18 4.55 8.30 -4.09
C ASN A 18 4.76 6.94 -3.41
N LEU A 19 4.61 5.80 -4.10
CA LEU A 19 4.88 4.50 -3.48
C LEU A 19 6.38 4.28 -3.21
N VAL A 20 7.25 4.81 -4.07
CA VAL A 20 8.72 4.72 -3.88
C VAL A 20 9.14 5.56 -2.67
N GLN A 21 8.60 6.77 -2.54
CA GLN A 21 8.78 7.65 -1.38
C GLN A 21 8.19 7.02 -0.12
N LEU A 22 6.96 6.50 -0.16
CA LEU A 22 6.36 5.76 0.96
C LEU A 22 7.21 4.56 1.36
N LYS A 23 7.74 3.79 0.40
CA LYS A 23 8.66 2.67 0.68
C LYS A 23 9.96 3.14 1.33
N LYS A 24 10.52 4.28 0.90
CA LYS A 24 11.72 4.87 1.49
C LYS A 24 11.48 5.32 2.92
N VAL A 25 10.41 6.10 3.15
CA VAL A 25 9.98 6.56 4.48
C VAL A 25 9.74 5.36 5.40
N TRP A 26 9.00 4.36 4.90
CA TRP A 26 8.73 3.12 5.62
C TRP A 26 10.02 2.37 5.99
N SER A 27 10.97 2.24 5.07
CA SER A 27 12.25 1.57 5.34
C SER A 27 13.01 2.23 6.48
N LEU A 28 13.07 3.57 6.51
CA LEU A 28 13.72 4.31 7.59
C LEU A 28 13.01 4.12 8.92
N GLU A 29 11.67 4.08 8.90
CA GLU A 29 10.88 3.90 10.11
C GLU A 29 11.03 2.49 10.69
N MET A 30 11.10 1.47 9.83
CA MET A 30 11.38 0.10 10.27
C MET A 30 12.78 -0.04 10.87
N GLU A 31 13.78 0.67 10.32
CA GLU A 31 15.12 0.70 10.89
C GLU A 31 15.13 1.30 12.30
N LYS A 32 14.40 2.40 12.52
CA LYS A 32 14.25 2.99 13.87
C LYS A 32 13.60 2.02 14.86
N ILE A 33 12.50 1.36 14.46
CA ILE A 33 11.81 0.37 15.31
C ILE A 33 12.76 -0.78 15.65
N GLN A 34 13.53 -1.27 14.67
CA GLN A 34 14.50 -2.33 14.92
C GLN A 34 15.57 -1.89 15.93
N ILE A 35 16.14 -0.69 15.77
CA ILE A 35 17.12 -0.14 16.71
C ILE A 35 16.53 -0.05 18.13
N GLN A 36 15.28 0.43 18.26
CA GLN A 36 14.61 0.51 19.56
C GLN A 36 14.42 -0.86 20.22
N ARG A 37 14.12 -1.90 19.42
CA ARG A 37 14.03 -3.29 19.90
C ARG A 37 15.37 -3.79 20.41
N ASP A 38 16.42 -3.58 19.63
CA ASP A 38 17.78 -4.02 19.97
C ASP A 38 18.25 -3.35 21.26
N VAL A 39 18.00 -2.04 21.44
CA VAL A 39 18.29 -1.30 22.67
C VAL A 39 17.55 -1.90 23.87
N LYS A 40 16.23 -2.14 23.76
CA LYS A 40 15.44 -2.76 24.84
C LYS A 40 15.94 -4.17 25.19
N GLU A 41 16.40 -4.94 24.22
CA GLU A 41 16.97 -6.27 24.45
C GLU A 41 18.32 -6.20 25.19
N ILE A 42 19.18 -5.25 24.81
CA ILE A 42 20.45 -4.97 25.50
C ILE A 42 20.18 -4.57 26.95
N GLU A 43 19.24 -3.65 27.20
CA GLU A 43 18.86 -3.21 28.54
C GLU A 43 18.35 -4.36 29.41
N ARG A 44 17.45 -5.20 28.87
CA ARG A 44 16.95 -6.39 29.58
C ARG A 44 18.07 -7.36 29.92
N THR A 45 19.02 -7.55 29.01
CA THR A 45 20.15 -8.45 29.20
C THR A 45 21.09 -7.90 30.28
N ALA A 46 21.39 -6.60 30.24
CA ALA A 46 22.19 -5.93 31.25
C ALA A 46 21.56 -6.03 32.65
N LEU A 47 20.25 -5.77 32.78
CA LEU A 47 19.51 -5.87 34.04
C LEU A 47 19.54 -7.30 34.60
N LYS A 48 19.49 -8.31 33.71
CA LYS A 48 19.57 -9.72 34.10
C LYS A 48 20.96 -10.08 34.60
N THR A 49 22.02 -9.63 33.93
CA THR A 49 23.41 -9.84 34.37
C THR A 49 23.70 -9.15 35.70
N GLU A 50 23.18 -7.94 35.92
CA GLU A 50 23.32 -7.20 37.18
C GLU A 50 22.61 -7.92 38.34
N ASN A 51 21.38 -8.40 38.12
CA ASN A 51 20.65 -9.19 39.12
C ASN A 51 21.34 -10.53 39.44
N GLU A 52 21.95 -11.19 38.45
CA GLU A 52 22.74 -12.41 38.64
C GLU A 52 24.04 -12.16 39.42
N ALA A 53 24.66 -10.98 39.24
CA ALA A 53 25.85 -10.56 39.97
C ALA A 53 25.56 -10.20 41.45
N ILE A 54 24.38 -9.64 41.75
CA ILE A 54 24.00 -9.22 43.10
C ILE A 54 23.48 -10.38 43.97
N HIS A 55 22.72 -11.33 43.40
CA HIS A 55 22.03 -12.36 44.19
C HIS A 55 22.65 -13.76 44.13
N GLY A 56 23.73 -13.95 43.36
CA GLY A 56 24.34 -15.26 43.13
C GLY A 56 23.46 -16.16 42.24
N GLN A 57 24.09 -16.99 41.40
CA GLN A 57 23.39 -17.78 40.36
C GLN A 57 22.24 -18.64 40.93
N PRO A 58 21.02 -18.58 40.35
CA PRO A 58 20.12 -19.72 40.41
C PRO A 58 20.70 -20.84 39.54
N LYS A 59 20.97 -22.00 40.14
CA LYS A 59 21.32 -23.22 39.40
C LYS A 59 20.16 -23.62 38.48
N GLY A 60 20.36 -23.48 37.17
CA GLY A 60 19.43 -24.03 36.19
C GLY A 60 19.71 -23.53 34.79
N ARG A 61 20.54 -24.27 34.03
CA ARG A 61 20.69 -24.07 32.59
C ARG A 61 19.34 -24.39 31.92
N LYS A 62 18.47 -23.41 31.71
CA LYS A 62 17.37 -23.56 30.74
C LYS A 62 18.03 -23.67 29.38
N LYS A 63 17.96 -24.86 28.77
CA LYS A 63 18.27 -25.06 27.36
C LYS A 63 17.50 -23.99 26.58
N ILE A 64 18.22 -23.15 25.86
CA ILE A 64 17.65 -22.37 24.77
C ILE A 64 17.14 -23.43 23.79
N LEU A 65 15.81 -23.57 23.71
CA LEU A 65 15.19 -24.40 22.69
C LEU A 65 15.63 -23.85 21.34
N PRO A 66 16.10 -24.71 20.41
CA PRO A 66 16.39 -24.24 19.06
C PRO A 66 15.11 -23.61 18.51
N THR A 67 15.26 -22.40 17.97
CA THR A 67 14.19 -21.72 17.22
C THR A 67 13.65 -22.70 16.19
N PRO A 68 12.33 -22.99 16.18
CA PRO A 68 11.77 -23.87 15.17
C PRO A 68 12.07 -23.31 13.78
N LYS A 69 12.86 -24.05 13.00
CA LYS A 69 12.95 -23.85 11.55
C LYS A 69 11.56 -24.03 10.97
N GLY A 70 11.08 -23.01 10.26
CA GLY A 70 9.88 -23.09 9.44
C GLY A 70 8.60 -22.73 10.17
N LEU A 71 8.38 -21.43 10.34
CA LEU A 71 7.10 -20.74 10.16
C LEU A 71 7.42 -19.25 10.14
N GLU A 72 7.56 -18.64 8.96
CA GLU A 72 7.58 -17.16 8.87
C GLU A 72 6.14 -16.68 9.06
N VAL A 73 5.74 -16.63 10.34
CA VAL A 73 4.64 -15.78 10.80
C VAL A 73 5.12 -14.37 10.55
N TRP A 74 4.39 -13.63 9.71
CA TRP A 74 4.62 -12.19 9.60
C TRP A 74 4.50 -11.58 11.00
N ASP A 75 5.53 -10.86 11.40
CA ASP A 75 5.36 -9.84 12.41
C ASP A 75 4.37 -8.82 11.82
N GLU A 76 3.12 -8.84 12.27
CA GLU A 76 2.46 -7.56 12.49
C GLU A 76 3.51 -6.66 13.18
N TYR A 77 3.60 -5.38 12.81
CA TYR A 77 4.36 -4.43 13.61
C TYR A 77 3.37 -3.82 14.61
N PRO A 78 2.94 -4.53 15.69
CA PRO A 78 2.00 -3.98 16.65
C PRO A 78 2.58 -2.76 17.38
N GLU A 79 3.89 -2.56 17.25
CA GLU A 79 4.64 -1.43 17.79
C GLU A 79 4.55 -0.18 16.92
N PHE A 80 4.24 -0.30 15.61
CA PHE A 80 4.01 0.89 14.80
C PHE A 80 2.63 1.46 15.15
N LEU A 81 2.64 2.62 15.79
CA LEU A 81 1.44 3.37 16.15
C LEU A 81 1.24 4.48 15.11
N PRO A 82 0.28 4.34 14.18
CA PRO A 82 0.14 5.29 13.09
C PRO A 82 -0.03 6.75 13.54
N LEU A 83 -0.68 7.00 14.69
CA LEU A 83 -0.87 8.38 15.16
C LEU A 83 0.40 9.00 15.77
N GLU A 84 1.48 8.24 15.98
CA GLU A 84 2.78 8.77 16.43
C GLU A 84 3.69 9.16 15.25
N PHE A 85 3.36 8.71 14.04
CA PHE A 85 4.11 9.03 12.84
C PHE A 85 3.58 10.33 12.21
N GLU A 86 4.48 11.28 11.98
CA GLU A 86 4.19 12.53 11.27
C GLU A 86 4.50 12.39 9.77
N PRO A 87 3.48 12.33 8.90
CA PRO A 87 3.67 12.19 7.46
C PRO A 87 4.14 13.49 6.83
N GLU A 88 4.85 13.38 5.70
CA GLU A 88 5.21 14.54 4.89
C GLU A 88 3.98 15.27 4.35
N GLU A 89 4.05 16.59 4.27
CA GLU A 89 2.93 17.46 3.92
C GLU A 89 2.36 17.17 2.52
N HIS A 90 3.21 16.79 1.56
CA HIS A 90 2.77 16.50 0.19
C HIS A 90 1.75 15.35 0.14
N PHE A 91 1.90 14.32 0.98
CA PHE A 91 0.88 13.25 1.08
C PHE A 91 -0.45 13.79 1.61
N CYS A 92 -0.41 14.74 2.54
CA CYS A 92 -1.60 15.34 3.13
C CYS A 92 -2.33 16.24 2.11
N THR A 93 -1.60 17.00 1.30
CA THR A 93 -2.19 17.83 0.23
C THR A 93 -2.96 16.99 -0.80
N TYR A 94 -2.47 15.79 -1.12
CA TYR A 94 -3.17 14.86 -2.02
C TYR A 94 -4.50 14.36 -1.42
N VAL A 95 -4.51 14.05 -0.12
CA VAL A 95 -5.73 13.62 0.58
C VAL A 95 -6.75 14.76 0.71
N ARG A 96 -6.29 15.98 0.94
CA ARG A 96 -7.14 17.19 0.99
C ARG A 96 -7.68 17.61 -0.37
N GLY A 97 -7.02 17.16 -1.44
CA GLY A 97 -7.36 17.54 -2.81
C GLY A 97 -6.84 18.91 -3.21
N ASP A 98 -5.82 19.43 -2.50
CA ASP A 98 -5.27 20.78 -2.70
C ASP A 98 -4.33 20.86 -3.91
N ASP A 99 -3.83 19.72 -4.41
CA ASP A 99 -2.69 19.62 -5.33
C ASP A 99 -3.05 19.77 -6.83
N SER A 100 -4.33 19.66 -7.21
CA SER A 100 -4.75 19.75 -8.62
C SER A 100 -6.23 20.12 -8.78
N LEU A 101 -6.56 20.77 -9.92
CA LEU A 101 -7.91 21.18 -10.30
C LEU A 101 -8.94 20.03 -10.35
N TYR A 102 -8.49 18.79 -10.47
CA TYR A 102 -9.36 17.62 -10.58
C TYR A 102 -9.37 16.75 -9.32
N ASN A 103 -8.60 17.12 -8.29
CA ASN A 103 -8.59 16.37 -7.06
C ASN A 103 -9.83 16.72 -6.23
N VAL A 104 -10.36 15.69 -5.57
CA VAL A 104 -11.44 15.83 -4.59
C VAL A 104 -10.93 15.41 -3.22
N PRO A 105 -11.38 16.07 -2.15
CA PRO A 105 -10.99 15.66 -0.81
C PRO A 105 -11.45 14.24 -0.51
N TRP A 106 -10.58 13.43 0.08
CA TRP A 106 -10.87 12.01 0.26
C TRP A 106 -12.02 11.74 1.24
N TRP A 107 -12.33 12.67 2.15
CA TRP A 107 -13.48 12.56 3.04
C TRP A 107 -14.83 12.61 2.32
N THR A 108 -14.87 13.05 1.06
CA THR A 108 -16.09 12.98 0.24
C THR A 108 -16.23 11.66 -0.52
N MET A 109 -15.26 10.76 -0.41
CA MET A 109 -15.18 9.52 -1.19
C MET A 109 -15.38 8.28 -0.30
N GLU A 110 -15.99 7.24 -0.86
CA GLU A 110 -16.09 5.94 -0.20
C GLU A 110 -14.78 5.15 -0.34
N SER A 111 -14.18 5.21 -1.53
CA SER A 111 -12.95 4.51 -1.84
C SER A 111 -12.04 5.29 -2.79
N VAL A 112 -10.74 4.94 -2.76
CA VAL A 112 -9.71 5.49 -3.65
C VAL A 112 -8.97 4.34 -4.32
N LEU A 113 -8.67 4.50 -5.60
CA LEU A 113 -7.89 3.53 -6.37
C LEU A 113 -6.43 3.98 -6.43
N ILE A 114 -5.52 3.12 -5.97
CA ILE A 114 -4.09 3.39 -5.95
C ILE A 114 -3.38 2.30 -6.77
N PRO A 115 -2.82 2.62 -7.94
CA PRO A 115 -1.95 1.70 -8.65
C PRO A 115 -0.64 1.55 -7.88
N CYS A 116 -0.22 0.32 -7.61
CA CYS A 116 1.02 0.03 -6.89
C CYS A 116 1.97 -0.79 -7.76
N ASN A 117 3.23 -0.33 -7.88
CA ASN A 117 4.29 -1.13 -8.48
C ASN A 117 4.98 -1.97 -7.40
N THR A 118 4.80 -3.28 -7.50
CA THR A 118 5.43 -4.29 -6.65
C THR A 118 6.58 -4.95 -7.42
N SER A 119 7.72 -4.23 -7.50
CA SER A 119 8.99 -4.73 -8.05
C SER A 119 8.87 -5.21 -9.50
N GLY A 120 8.36 -4.34 -10.37
CA GLY A 120 8.18 -4.64 -11.80
C GLY A 120 6.83 -5.26 -12.15
N HIS A 121 5.92 -5.39 -11.19
CA HIS A 121 4.56 -5.85 -11.39
C HIS A 121 3.54 -4.82 -10.90
N TRP A 122 2.50 -4.55 -11.69
CA TRP A 122 1.45 -3.61 -11.29
C TRP A 122 0.27 -4.35 -10.65
N VAL A 123 -0.16 -3.85 -9.51
CA VAL A 123 -1.39 -4.26 -8.81
C VAL A 123 -2.27 -3.05 -8.57
N LEU A 124 -3.59 -3.26 -8.45
CA LEU A 124 -4.52 -2.21 -8.05
C LEU A 124 -4.91 -2.38 -6.59
N CYS A 125 -4.74 -1.34 -5.79
CA CYS A 125 -5.25 -1.26 -4.43
C CYS A 125 -6.52 -0.39 -4.42
N GLN A 126 -7.67 -0.98 -4.10
CA GLN A 126 -8.87 -0.20 -3.76
C GLN A 126 -8.90 0.00 -2.26
N VAL A 127 -8.68 1.23 -1.82
CA VAL A 127 -8.71 1.62 -0.42
C VAL A 127 -10.15 1.98 -0.04
N LEU A 128 -10.76 1.18 0.84
CA LEU A 128 -12.05 1.46 1.47
C LEU A 128 -11.80 2.30 2.73
N LEU A 129 -11.94 3.62 2.61
CA LEU A 129 -11.40 4.58 3.56
C LEU A 129 -12.04 4.47 4.96
N LYS A 130 -13.37 4.38 5.01
CA LYS A 130 -14.13 4.24 6.28
C LYS A 130 -13.87 2.90 6.95
N GLU A 131 -13.79 1.83 6.16
CA GLU A 131 -13.55 0.48 6.66
C GLU A 131 -12.12 0.28 7.16
N GLY A 132 -11.17 1.08 6.67
CA GLY A 132 -9.74 0.88 6.94
C GLY A 132 -9.24 -0.40 6.29
N LYS A 133 -9.70 -0.66 5.07
CA LYS A 133 -9.44 -1.89 4.33
C LYS A 133 -8.90 -1.57 2.93
N VAL A 134 -8.07 -2.45 2.40
CA VAL A 134 -7.51 -2.38 1.05
C VAL A 134 -7.81 -3.69 0.32
N ASN A 135 -8.61 -3.62 -0.74
CA ASN A 135 -8.78 -4.74 -1.65
C ASN A 135 -7.66 -4.73 -2.69
N LEU A 136 -6.91 -5.82 -2.77
CA LEU A 136 -5.80 -6.00 -3.70
C LEU A 136 -6.26 -6.81 -4.92
N PHE A 137 -6.18 -6.20 -6.11
CA PHE A 137 -6.42 -6.85 -7.38
C PHE A 137 -5.09 -7.14 -8.07
N ASP A 138 -4.73 -8.42 -8.12
CA ASP A 138 -3.48 -8.91 -8.69
C ASP A 138 -3.76 -9.95 -9.79
N SER A 139 -3.41 -9.61 -11.03
CA SER A 139 -3.55 -10.49 -12.19
C SER A 139 -2.53 -11.65 -12.24
N MET A 140 -1.51 -11.67 -11.36
CA MET A 140 -0.49 -12.73 -11.27
C MET A 140 -0.51 -13.51 -9.95
N TRP A 141 -1.55 -13.38 -9.13
CA TRP A 141 -1.57 -13.90 -7.75
C TRP A 141 -1.22 -15.39 -7.63
N GLY A 142 -1.55 -16.20 -8.64
CA GLY A 142 -1.26 -17.64 -8.66
C GLY A 142 0.18 -18.03 -9.03
N ARG A 143 1.01 -17.08 -9.49
CA ARG A 143 2.33 -17.37 -10.08
C ARG A 143 3.51 -16.91 -9.23
N ASN A 144 3.30 -15.93 -8.34
CA ASN A 144 4.32 -15.41 -7.44
C ASN A 144 3.94 -15.66 -5.98
N ASN A 145 4.94 -15.62 -5.09
CA ASN A 145 4.74 -15.83 -3.66
C ASN A 145 3.79 -14.76 -3.11
N LYS A 146 2.57 -15.15 -2.74
CA LYS A 146 1.49 -14.28 -2.20
C LYS A 146 1.96 -13.31 -1.12
N ASN A 147 2.90 -13.82 -0.32
CA ASN A 147 3.57 -13.15 0.77
C ASN A 147 4.37 -11.91 0.32
N ASP A 148 4.94 -11.93 -0.89
CA ASP A 148 5.76 -10.82 -1.38
C ASP A 148 4.91 -9.58 -1.69
N ARG A 149 3.70 -9.74 -2.24
CA ARG A 149 2.85 -8.61 -2.65
C ARG A 149 2.34 -7.80 -1.48
N LEU A 150 1.85 -8.47 -0.44
CA LEU A 150 1.39 -7.80 0.78
C LEU A 150 2.53 -7.06 1.48
N ARG A 151 3.73 -7.66 1.52
CA ARG A 151 4.94 -6.98 2.03
C ARG A 151 5.23 -5.70 1.25
N GLU A 152 5.17 -5.78 -0.07
CA GLU A 152 5.49 -4.63 -0.93
C GLU A 152 4.50 -3.47 -0.84
N ILE A 153 3.25 -3.72 -0.42
CA ILE A 153 2.25 -2.68 -0.15
C ILE A 153 2.10 -2.34 1.33
N SER A 154 2.82 -3.00 2.24
CA SER A 154 2.71 -2.78 3.69
C SER A 154 2.89 -1.30 4.07
N CYS A 155 3.87 -0.62 3.47
CA CYS A 155 4.07 0.82 3.66
C CYS A 155 2.78 1.63 3.46
N LEU A 156 1.96 1.30 2.46
CA LEU A 156 0.66 1.93 2.24
C LEU A 156 -0.29 1.63 3.42
N LEU A 157 -0.38 0.36 3.86
CA LEU A 157 -1.30 -0.04 4.94
C LEU A 157 -1.01 0.65 6.28
N TYR A 158 0.27 0.84 6.60
CA TYR A 158 0.71 1.40 7.87
C TYR A 158 0.75 2.93 7.87
N LEU A 159 1.16 3.57 6.76
CA LEU A 159 1.29 5.04 6.70
C LEU A 159 -0.02 5.75 6.41
N LEU A 160 -0.98 5.08 5.74
CA LEU A 160 -2.22 5.73 5.34
C LEU A 160 -3.06 6.25 6.51
N PRO A 161 -3.23 5.56 7.66
CA PRO A 161 -3.92 6.14 8.81
C PRO A 161 -3.30 7.44 9.31
N SER A 162 -1.97 7.55 9.32
CA SER A 162 -1.24 8.76 9.72
C SER A 162 -1.49 9.90 8.74
N ILE A 163 -1.39 9.62 7.43
CA ILE A 163 -1.67 10.57 6.36
C ILE A 163 -3.11 11.09 6.46
N LEU A 164 -4.09 10.19 6.60
CA LEU A 164 -5.50 10.56 6.77
C LEU A 164 -5.71 11.41 8.02
N HIS A 165 -5.08 11.06 9.14
CA HIS A 165 -5.18 11.83 10.37
C HIS A 165 -4.64 13.24 10.21
N ARG A 166 -3.41 13.37 9.70
CA ARG A 166 -2.75 14.66 9.53
C ARG A 166 -3.46 15.55 8.51
N ALA A 167 -4.05 14.95 7.48
CA ALA A 167 -4.84 15.63 6.46
C ALA A 167 -6.24 16.07 6.92
N GLY A 168 -6.67 15.75 8.15
CA GLY A 168 -7.98 16.14 8.69
C GLY A 168 -9.15 15.21 8.29
N TYR A 169 -8.90 14.09 7.60
CA TYR A 169 -9.96 13.19 7.12
C TYR A 169 -10.94 12.75 8.22
N TYR A 170 -10.42 12.40 9.41
CA TYR A 170 -11.25 11.95 10.53
C TYR A 170 -12.04 13.09 11.19
N GLU A 171 -11.45 14.29 11.24
CA GLU A 171 -12.09 15.49 11.78
C GLU A 171 -13.27 15.92 10.91
N GLU A 172 -13.07 15.98 9.60
CA GLU A 172 -14.11 16.32 8.61
C GLU A 172 -15.30 15.35 8.66
N LEU A 173 -15.05 14.06 8.95
CA LEU A 173 -16.09 13.06 9.11
C LEU A 173 -16.68 12.98 10.53
N GLY A 174 -16.13 13.71 11.50
CA GLY A 174 -16.55 13.63 12.91
C GLY A 174 -16.34 12.25 13.54
N ILE A 175 -15.35 11.48 13.09
CA ILE A 175 -15.05 10.12 13.57
C ILE A 175 -13.70 10.06 14.27
N LYS A 176 -13.49 9.02 15.07
CA LYS A 176 -12.20 8.84 15.77
C LYS A 176 -11.10 8.39 14.80
N PRO A 177 -9.88 8.97 14.89
CA PRO A 177 -8.74 8.51 14.13
C PRO A 177 -8.39 7.04 14.40
N ARG A 178 -7.87 6.37 13.38
CA ARG A 178 -7.45 4.97 13.46
C ARG A 178 -5.98 4.87 13.86
N ASN A 179 -5.70 4.41 15.07
CA ASN A 179 -4.33 4.12 15.52
C ASN A 179 -3.90 2.68 15.22
N LYS A 180 -4.24 2.17 14.03
CA LYS A 180 -3.89 0.81 13.56
C LYS A 180 -3.74 0.81 12.04
N ALA A 181 -2.90 -0.07 11.52
CA ALA A 181 -2.78 -0.28 10.09
C ALA A 181 -4.11 -0.69 9.43
N PHE A 182 -4.23 -0.42 8.13
CA PHE A 182 -5.34 -0.91 7.33
C PHE A 182 -5.21 -2.42 7.10
N LEU A 183 -6.34 -3.10 6.99
CA LEU A 183 -6.38 -4.51 6.63
C LEU A 183 -6.26 -4.65 5.11
N ALA A 184 -5.42 -5.56 4.63
CA ALA A 184 -5.38 -5.89 3.21
C ALA A 184 -6.05 -7.23 2.96
N GLU A 185 -6.94 -7.27 1.97
CA GLU A 185 -7.55 -8.49 1.48
C GLU A 185 -7.28 -8.64 -0.02
N ASN A 186 -6.87 -9.83 -0.43
CA ASN A 186 -6.71 -10.13 -1.84
C ASN A 186 -8.05 -10.56 -2.44
N VAL A 187 -8.39 -10.01 -3.61
CA VAL A 187 -9.55 -10.45 -4.36
C VAL A 187 -9.23 -11.77 -5.06
N ASN A 188 -9.91 -12.84 -4.63
CA ASN A 188 -9.63 -14.22 -5.01
C ASN A 188 -9.52 -14.41 -6.54
N LYS A 189 -8.52 -15.19 -7.00
CA LYS A 189 -8.30 -15.56 -8.41
C LYS A 189 -9.52 -16.15 -9.12
N ILE A 190 -10.50 -16.70 -8.39
CA ILE A 190 -11.75 -17.21 -8.98
C ILE A 190 -12.73 -16.07 -9.34
N HIS A 191 -12.53 -14.89 -8.77
CA HIS A 191 -13.38 -13.73 -8.98
C HIS A 191 -12.81 -12.75 -10.01
N ILE A 192 -11.51 -12.79 -10.32
CA ILE A 192 -10.89 -11.83 -11.24
C ILE A 192 -10.07 -12.50 -12.34
N PRO A 193 -10.03 -11.94 -13.56
CA PRO A 193 -9.15 -12.40 -14.63
C PRO A 193 -7.68 -12.43 -14.21
N GLN A 194 -6.95 -13.45 -14.68
CA GLN A 194 -5.52 -13.61 -14.42
C GLN A 194 -4.76 -13.47 -15.74
N GLN A 195 -3.61 -12.82 -15.70
CA GLN A 195 -2.74 -12.69 -16.85
C GLN A 195 -1.96 -13.98 -17.07
N GLU A 196 -1.68 -14.26 -18.34
CA GLU A 196 -0.92 -15.44 -18.75
C GLU A 196 0.50 -15.11 -19.21
N ASP A 197 0.84 -13.82 -19.37
CA ASP A 197 2.18 -13.35 -19.73
C ASP A 197 2.87 -12.57 -18.58
N GLY A 198 4.07 -12.04 -18.83
CA GLY A 198 4.83 -11.22 -17.88
C GLY A 198 4.77 -9.71 -18.14
N LYS A 199 3.90 -9.22 -19.03
CA LYS A 199 3.93 -7.83 -19.53
C LYS A 199 2.57 -7.13 -19.53
N SER A 200 1.50 -7.83 -19.20
CA SER A 200 0.13 -7.33 -19.30
C SER A 200 -0.45 -6.80 -18.00
N CYS A 201 0.30 -6.85 -16.88
CA CYS A 201 -0.16 -6.39 -15.57
C CYS A 201 -0.69 -4.95 -15.55
N GLY A 202 -0.06 -4.02 -16.28
CA GLY A 202 -0.56 -2.66 -16.41
C GLY A 202 -1.94 -2.57 -17.08
N ALA A 203 -2.17 -3.35 -18.15
CA ALA A 203 -3.45 -3.36 -18.85
C ALA A 203 -4.56 -4.03 -18.02
N PHE A 204 -4.25 -5.12 -17.31
CA PHE A 204 -5.16 -5.73 -16.35
C PHE A 204 -5.52 -4.77 -15.21
N MET A 205 -4.52 -4.10 -14.62
CA MET A 205 -4.69 -3.11 -13.55
C MET A 205 -5.64 -1.99 -13.98
N LEU A 206 -5.43 -1.40 -15.16
CA LEU A 206 -6.31 -0.37 -15.69
C LEU A 206 -7.72 -0.89 -15.96
N LYS A 207 -7.86 -2.12 -16.48
CA LYS A 207 -9.18 -2.70 -16.70
C LYS A 207 -9.93 -2.99 -15.40
N PHE A 208 -9.23 -3.38 -14.33
CA PHE A 208 -9.82 -3.50 -13.00
C PHE A 208 -10.31 -2.14 -12.49
N ALA A 209 -9.53 -1.06 -12.70
CA ALA A 209 -9.94 0.28 -12.32
C ALA A 209 -11.21 0.72 -13.07
N GLU A 210 -11.29 0.48 -14.38
CA GLU A 210 -12.48 0.74 -15.19
C GLU A 210 -13.72 -0.03 -14.68
N LEU A 211 -13.56 -1.31 -14.33
CA LEU A 211 -14.65 -2.13 -13.79
C LEU A 211 -15.13 -1.62 -12.43
N LEU A 212 -14.23 -1.15 -11.56
CA LEU A 212 -14.58 -0.54 -10.28
C LEU A 212 -15.32 0.79 -10.47
N LEU A 213 -14.79 1.67 -11.32
CA LEU A 213 -15.35 3.01 -11.57
C LEU A 213 -16.70 2.94 -12.28
N SER A 214 -16.94 1.92 -13.10
CA SER A 214 -18.24 1.67 -13.72
C SER A 214 -19.27 1.04 -12.77
N GLY A 215 -18.89 0.73 -11.53
CA GLY A 215 -19.76 0.05 -10.57
C GLY A 215 -20.01 -1.42 -10.91
N THR A 216 -19.17 -2.03 -11.75
CA THR A 216 -19.32 -3.45 -12.11
C THR A 216 -18.95 -4.34 -10.94
N SER A 217 -19.91 -5.07 -10.39
CA SER A 217 -19.68 -6.00 -9.27
C SER A 217 -18.90 -7.25 -9.68
N LEU A 218 -18.15 -7.82 -8.74
CA LEU A 218 -17.54 -9.15 -8.89
C LEU A 218 -18.60 -10.25 -9.05
N PRO A 219 -18.26 -11.41 -9.64
CA PRO A 219 -16.97 -11.77 -10.24
C PRO A 219 -16.79 -11.23 -11.67
N TRP A 220 -15.56 -10.87 -12.01
CA TRP A 220 -15.14 -10.43 -13.34
C TRP A 220 -14.43 -11.50 -14.17
N ILE A 221 -14.28 -12.71 -13.65
CA ILE A 221 -13.53 -13.80 -14.30
C ILE A 221 -13.95 -14.06 -15.77
N ASN A 222 -15.20 -13.73 -16.13
CA ASN A 222 -15.75 -13.87 -17.47
C ASN A 222 -16.01 -12.53 -18.20
N LYS A 223 -15.51 -11.40 -17.67
CA LYS A 223 -15.71 -10.07 -18.26
C LYS A 223 -14.65 -9.72 -19.30
N PHE A 224 -13.43 -10.17 -19.09
CA PHE A 224 -12.31 -10.10 -20.03
C PHE A 224 -11.25 -11.13 -19.63
N GLY A 225 -10.29 -11.40 -20.51
CA GLY A 225 -9.15 -12.26 -20.24
C GLY A 225 -7.92 -11.87 -21.04
N GLN A 226 -6.90 -12.72 -21.01
CA GLN A 226 -5.61 -12.46 -21.67
C GLN A 226 -5.75 -12.20 -23.18
N ASN A 227 -6.69 -12.87 -23.85
CA ASN A 227 -6.91 -12.74 -25.29
C ASN A 227 -7.47 -11.37 -25.68
N ASP A 228 -8.10 -10.64 -24.75
CA ASP A 228 -8.67 -9.31 -24.99
C ASP A 228 -7.64 -8.20 -24.85
N ILE A 229 -6.47 -8.49 -24.25
CA ILE A 229 -5.45 -7.47 -23.93
C ILE A 229 -4.94 -6.68 -25.14
N PRO A 230 -4.71 -7.27 -26.33
CA PRO A 230 -4.35 -6.49 -27.51
C PRO A 230 -5.38 -5.42 -27.85
N ALA A 231 -6.68 -5.78 -27.88
CA ALA A 231 -7.77 -4.85 -28.19
C ALA A 231 -7.95 -3.81 -27.07
N ILE A 232 -7.84 -4.21 -25.80
CA ILE A 232 -7.88 -3.30 -24.66
C ILE A 232 -6.75 -2.26 -24.74
N ARG A 233 -5.53 -2.68 -25.08
CA ARG A 233 -4.40 -1.75 -25.26
C ARG A 233 -4.63 -0.78 -26.41
N GLU A 234 -5.16 -1.26 -27.52
CA GLU A 234 -5.47 -0.42 -28.68
C GLU A 234 -6.53 0.63 -28.30
N ALA A 235 -7.60 0.22 -27.62
CA ALA A 235 -8.63 1.13 -27.11
C ALA A 235 -8.04 2.18 -26.14
N MET A 236 -7.23 1.76 -25.17
CA MET A 236 -6.56 2.67 -24.24
C MET A 236 -5.63 3.66 -24.95
N ALA A 237 -4.85 3.20 -25.93
CA ALA A 237 -3.96 4.06 -26.71
C ALA A 237 -4.75 5.09 -27.54
N LEU A 238 -5.88 4.66 -28.13
CA LEU A 238 -6.78 5.53 -28.87
C LEU A 238 -7.40 6.59 -27.95
N ASP A 239 -7.88 6.20 -26.76
CA ASP A 239 -8.43 7.13 -25.78
C ASP A 239 -7.40 8.16 -25.32
N LEU A 240 -6.16 7.74 -25.06
CA LEU A 240 -5.06 8.66 -24.72
C LEU A 240 -4.77 9.64 -25.86
N PHE A 241 -4.80 9.15 -27.11
CA PHE A 241 -4.56 9.97 -28.30
C PHE A 241 -5.68 11.00 -28.54
N ILE A 242 -6.95 10.58 -28.42
CA ILE A 242 -8.11 11.45 -28.62
C ILE A 242 -8.19 12.51 -27.53
N ASN A 243 -7.94 12.13 -26.27
CA ASN A 243 -8.04 13.03 -25.13
C ASN A 243 -6.76 13.86 -24.88
N GLY A 244 -5.76 13.76 -25.76
CA GLY A 244 -4.59 14.64 -25.75
C GLY A 244 -3.60 14.42 -24.61
N VAL A 245 -3.56 13.22 -24.01
CA VAL A 245 -2.62 12.89 -22.92
C VAL A 245 -1.19 12.68 -23.45
N ILE A 246 -1.05 12.39 -24.74
CA ILE A 246 0.23 12.34 -25.45
C ILE A 246 0.25 13.57 -26.37
N GLU A 247 1.01 14.61 -25.98
CA GLU A 247 1.12 15.86 -26.75
C GLU A 247 1.65 15.62 -28.18
N ARG A 248 1.21 16.47 -29.13
CA ARG A 248 1.85 16.64 -30.44
C ARG A 248 3.01 17.62 -30.35
#